data_AF-A0A417C3T3-F1
#
_entry.id   AF-A0A417C3T3-F1
#
_cell.length_a   1.000
_cell.length_b   1.000
_cell.length_c   1.000
_cell.angle_alpha   90.00
_cell.angle_beta   90.00
_cell.angle_gamma   90.00
#
_symmetry.space_group_name_H-M   'P 1'
#
loop_
_entity.id
_entity.type
_entity.pdbx_description
1 polymer ?
#
loop_
_entity_poly.entity_id
_entity_poly.type
_entity_poly.pdbx_seq_one_letter_code
_entity_poly.pdbx_strand_id
1 'polypeptide(L)'
;MKSCKEMAKQWGVTERTVTTFCKTGKIPGVVKEGKSWWIPDGAEKPADGRVLSGKYVKKEEKEARKPLPIGISDYVRAQSEYYYVDKTGMIKEFLDRKPLVSLFTRPRRFGKTLKTARRILVTLVMS
;
A
#
# COMPACT_ATOMS: atom_id res chain seq x y z
N MET A 1 38.68 -1.30 5.76
CA MET A 1 37.36 -0.94 6.29
C MET A 1 36.77 0.11 5.37
N LYS A 2 35.51 -0.02 4.99
CA LYS A 2 34.81 0.91 4.09
C LYS A 2 33.71 1.65 4.81
N SER A 3 33.46 2.87 4.34
CA SER A 3 32.32 3.68 4.76
C SER A 3 31.01 3.18 4.11
N CYS A 4 29.86 3.56 4.69
CA CYS A 4 28.55 3.26 4.09
C CYS A 4 28.43 3.75 2.63
N LYS A 5 29.10 4.85 2.28
CA LYS A 5 29.05 5.48 0.95
C LYS A 5 29.81 4.65 -0.09
N GLU A 6 30.96 4.13 0.28
CA GLU A 6 31.76 3.26 -0.60
C GLU A 6 31.08 1.91 -0.79
N MET A 7 30.54 1.32 0.29
CA MET A 7 29.79 0.07 0.21
C MET A 7 28.48 0.21 -0.58
N ALA A 8 27.82 1.37 -0.49
CA ALA A 8 26.64 1.68 -1.31
C ALA A 8 26.96 1.61 -2.81
N LYS A 9 28.10 2.18 -3.22
CA LYS A 9 28.58 2.12 -4.61
C LYS A 9 28.94 0.69 -5.02
N GLN A 10 29.62 -0.05 -4.15
CA GLN A 10 30.05 -1.43 -4.44
C GLN A 10 28.85 -2.39 -4.59
N TRP A 11 27.82 -2.24 -3.77
CA TRP A 11 26.64 -3.12 -3.79
C TRP A 11 25.50 -2.65 -4.70
N GLY A 12 25.64 -1.49 -5.34
CA GLY A 12 24.61 -0.87 -6.17
C GLY A 12 23.32 -0.58 -5.39
N VAL A 13 23.43 -0.17 -4.13
CA VAL A 13 22.28 0.14 -3.25
C VAL A 13 22.42 1.55 -2.66
N THR A 14 21.33 2.09 -2.12
CA THR A 14 21.39 3.41 -1.47
C THR A 14 22.13 3.34 -0.14
N GLU A 15 22.77 4.44 0.27
CA GLU A 15 23.43 4.57 1.59
C GLU A 15 22.48 4.27 2.76
N ARG A 16 21.20 4.62 2.61
CA ARG A 16 20.15 4.30 3.59
C ARG A 16 19.99 2.79 3.74
N THR A 17 20.02 2.05 2.65
CA THR A 17 19.94 0.58 2.64
C THR A 17 21.13 -0.03 3.37
N VAL A 18 22.35 0.44 3.10
CA VAL A 18 23.57 0.00 3.79
C VAL A 18 23.48 0.29 5.29
N THR A 19 23.02 1.49 5.65
CA THR A 19 22.79 1.87 7.05
C THR A 19 21.78 0.95 7.74
N THR A 20 20.73 0.54 7.04
CA THR A 20 19.76 -0.44 7.55
C THR A 20 20.40 -1.80 7.75
N PHE A 21 21.26 -2.27 6.84
CA PHE A 21 21.99 -3.54 7.03
C PHE A 21 22.86 -3.53 8.29
N CYS A 22 23.59 -2.44 8.52
CA CYS A 22 24.39 -2.25 9.74
C CYS A 22 23.51 -2.24 11.01
N LYS A 23 22.40 -1.48 10.99
CA LYS A 23 21.46 -1.39 12.12
C LYS A 23 20.76 -2.72 12.44
N THR A 24 20.43 -3.48 11.41
CA THR A 24 19.72 -4.77 11.54
C THR A 24 20.65 -5.95 11.83
N GLY A 25 21.97 -5.72 11.90
CA GLY A 25 22.95 -6.76 12.20
C GLY A 25 23.14 -7.79 11.07
N LYS A 26 22.75 -7.46 9.83
CA LYS A 26 22.86 -8.39 8.69
C LYS A 26 24.29 -8.60 8.21
N ILE A 27 25.22 -7.72 8.61
CA ILE A 27 26.62 -7.77 8.23
C ILE A 27 27.41 -8.02 9.53
N PRO A 28 28.15 -9.13 9.65
CA PRO A 28 28.98 -9.39 10.82
C PRO A 28 30.20 -8.47 10.85
N GLY A 29 30.66 -8.09 12.04
CA GLY A 29 31.89 -7.32 12.23
C GLY A 29 31.77 -5.81 11.91
N VAL A 30 30.55 -5.27 11.83
CA VAL A 30 30.35 -3.83 11.65
C VAL A 30 30.62 -3.10 12.98
N VAL A 31 31.47 -2.08 12.92
CA VAL A 31 31.78 -1.21 14.06
C VAL A 31 31.09 0.14 13.87
N LYS A 32 30.48 0.67 14.93
CA LYS A 32 29.89 2.01 14.94
C LYS A 32 30.81 2.97 15.66
N GLU A 33 31.30 3.98 14.95
CA GLU A 33 32.14 5.03 15.52
C GLU A 33 31.44 6.39 15.36
N GLY A 34 30.99 6.95 16.48
CA GLY A 34 30.17 8.15 16.51
C GLY A 34 28.89 8.02 15.67
N LYS A 35 28.81 8.80 14.58
CA LYS A 35 27.67 8.81 13.65
C LYS A 35 27.89 7.90 12.42
N SER A 36 29.09 7.36 12.26
CA SER A 36 29.51 6.58 11.10
C SER A 36 29.52 5.08 11.39
N TRP A 37 29.30 4.28 10.35
CA TRP A 37 29.44 2.83 10.40
C TRP A 37 30.62 2.40 9.54
N TRP A 38 31.40 1.48 10.08
CA TRP A 38 32.56 0.88 9.44
C TRP A 38 32.28 -0.58 9.11
N ILE A 39 32.41 -0.90 7.83
CA ILE A 39 32.13 -2.23 7.29
C ILE A 39 33.48 -2.89 6.92
N PRO A 40 33.72 -4.16 7.32
CA PRO A 40 34.91 -4.90 6.88
C PRO A 40 34.98 -5.04 5.35
N ASP A 41 36.18 -5.06 4.78
CA ASP A 41 36.34 -5.05 3.31
C ASP A 41 35.84 -6.34 2.64
N GLY A 42 35.83 -7.45 3.38
CA GLY A 42 35.30 -8.75 2.96
C GLY A 42 33.81 -8.95 3.22
N ALA A 43 33.06 -7.90 3.60
CA ALA A 43 31.63 -8.02 3.83
C ALA A 43 30.87 -8.26 2.52
N GLU A 44 30.11 -9.36 2.47
CA GLU A 44 29.20 -9.64 1.36
C GLU A 44 27.85 -8.94 1.53
N LYS A 45 27.18 -8.70 0.40
CA LYS A 45 25.85 -8.09 0.38
C LYS A 45 24.83 -9.07 0.98
N PRO A 46 24.04 -8.67 2.00
CA PRO A 46 23.00 -9.53 2.53
C PRO A 46 21.95 -9.91 1.47
N ALA A 47 21.47 -11.16 1.52
CA ALA A 47 20.43 -11.64 0.62
C ALA A 47 19.12 -10.82 0.72
N ASP A 48 18.49 -10.54 -0.42
CA ASP A 48 17.18 -9.87 -0.47
C ASP A 48 16.09 -10.89 -0.08
N GLY A 49 15.35 -10.60 0.98
CA GLY A 49 14.30 -11.49 1.53
C GLY A 49 12.95 -11.35 0.81
N ARG A 50 12.88 -10.61 -0.30
CA ARG A 50 11.65 -10.45 -1.07
C ARG A 50 11.31 -11.77 -1.77
N VAL A 51 10.16 -12.32 -1.41
CA VAL A 51 9.63 -13.53 -2.03
C VAL A 51 9.15 -13.22 -3.45
N LEU A 52 9.92 -13.60 -4.47
CA LEU A 52 9.53 -13.57 -5.90
C LEU A 52 8.79 -14.83 -6.35
N SER A 53 8.44 -15.71 -5.41
CA SER A 53 7.92 -17.06 -5.73
C SER A 53 6.65 -17.08 -6.58
N GLY A 54 5.95 -15.95 -6.72
CA GLY A 54 4.71 -15.85 -7.50
C GLY A 54 3.57 -16.72 -6.97
N LYS A 55 3.75 -17.43 -5.84
CA LYS A 55 2.82 -18.41 -5.28
C LYS A 55 1.44 -17.84 -4.92
N TYR A 56 1.32 -16.52 -4.80
CA TYR A 56 0.04 -15.83 -4.60
C TYR A 56 -0.76 -15.64 -5.90
N VAL A 57 -0.12 -15.74 -7.06
CA VAL A 57 -0.78 -15.64 -8.36
C VAL A 57 -1.51 -16.96 -8.62
N LYS A 58 -2.79 -17.03 -8.24
CA LYS A 58 -3.67 -18.10 -8.72
C LYS A 58 -3.73 -18.03 -10.26
N LYS A 59 -3.37 -19.13 -10.94
CA LYS A 59 -3.70 -19.34 -12.36
C LYS A 59 -5.20 -19.62 -12.44
N GLU A 60 -6.01 -18.58 -12.52
CA GLU A 60 -7.42 -18.73 -12.90
C GLU A 60 -7.53 -18.57 -14.42
N GLU A 61 -8.29 -19.46 -15.06
CA GLU A 61 -8.74 -19.29 -16.44
C GLU A 61 -9.58 -18.02 -16.50
N LYS A 62 -9.06 -16.99 -17.19
CA LYS A 62 -9.65 -15.65 -17.19
C LYS A 62 -10.83 -15.61 -18.15
N GLU A 63 -12.05 -15.65 -17.63
CA GLU A 63 -13.03 -14.71 -18.15
C GLU A 63 -12.45 -13.30 -18.01
N ALA A 64 -12.65 -12.46 -19.03
CA ALA A 64 -12.10 -11.11 -19.08
C ALA A 64 -12.71 -10.25 -17.95
N ARG A 65 -12.05 -10.24 -16.78
CA ARG A 65 -12.42 -9.35 -15.68
C ARG A 65 -12.38 -7.91 -16.19
N LYS A 66 -13.47 -7.17 -15.95
CA LYS A 66 -13.54 -5.75 -16.30
C LYS A 66 -12.39 -4.98 -15.62
N PRO A 67 -11.76 -4.02 -16.30
CA PRO A 67 -10.68 -3.23 -15.72
C PRO A 67 -11.19 -2.29 -14.63
N LEU A 68 -10.29 -1.83 -13.75
CA LEU A 68 -10.63 -0.81 -12.75
C LEU A 68 -10.92 0.54 -13.44
N PRO A 69 -11.91 1.32 -12.98
CA PRO A 69 -12.24 2.63 -13.55
C PRO A 69 -11.25 3.71 -13.09
N ILE A 70 -9.99 3.60 -13.49
CA ILE A 70 -8.94 4.58 -13.17
C ILE A 70 -9.00 5.70 -14.21
N GLY A 71 -9.24 6.93 -13.76
CA GLY A 71 -9.30 8.11 -14.64
C GLY A 71 -10.64 8.30 -15.38
N ILE A 72 -11.65 7.46 -15.13
CA ILE A 72 -13.00 7.62 -15.67
C ILE A 72 -13.86 8.38 -14.68
N SER A 73 -14.36 9.54 -15.10
CA SER A 73 -15.29 10.38 -14.33
C SER A 73 -16.76 10.13 -14.66
N ASP A 74 -17.05 9.58 -15.85
CA ASP A 74 -18.42 9.27 -16.29
C ASP A 74 -18.95 8.04 -15.56
N TYR A 75 -20.00 8.25 -14.75
CA TYR A 75 -20.62 7.22 -13.94
C TYR A 75 -21.29 6.12 -14.79
N VAL A 76 -22.02 6.48 -15.84
CA VAL A 76 -22.78 5.51 -16.65
C VAL A 76 -21.81 4.56 -17.36
N ARG A 77 -20.69 5.12 -17.84
CA ARG A 77 -19.61 4.34 -18.43
C ARG A 77 -18.90 3.46 -17.40
N ALA A 78 -18.63 3.99 -16.20
CA ALA A 78 -18.02 3.24 -15.11
C ALA A 78 -18.86 2.03 -14.67
N GLN A 79 -20.20 2.16 -14.62
CA GLN A 79 -21.12 1.06 -14.30
C GLN A 79 -21.09 -0.08 -15.33
N SER A 80 -21.08 0.28 -16.62
CA SER A 80 -21.29 -0.66 -17.72
C SER A 80 -20.01 -1.37 -18.16
N GLU A 81 -18.91 -0.63 -18.32
CA GLU A 81 -17.67 -1.12 -18.96
C GLU A 81 -16.59 -1.56 -17.95
N TYR A 82 -16.66 -1.11 -16.69
CA TYR A 82 -15.59 -1.28 -15.71
C TYR A 82 -16.00 -2.15 -14.51
N TYR A 83 -15.00 -2.56 -13.73
CA TYR A 83 -15.21 -3.18 -12.42
C TYR A 83 -15.66 -2.11 -11.42
N TYR A 84 -16.98 -1.93 -11.34
CA TYR A 84 -17.61 -1.01 -10.41
C TYR A 84 -18.09 -1.74 -9.16
N VAL A 85 -17.75 -1.21 -7.98
CA VAL A 85 -18.23 -1.71 -6.69
C VAL A 85 -19.30 -0.76 -6.16
N ASP A 86 -20.56 -1.22 -6.17
CA ASP A 86 -21.65 -0.48 -5.54
C ASP A 86 -21.71 -0.76 -4.03
N LYS A 87 -21.78 0.32 -3.24
CA LYS A 87 -21.85 0.29 -1.78
C LYS A 87 -23.23 0.66 -1.26
N THR A 88 -24.16 1.06 -2.12
CA THR A 88 -25.51 1.50 -1.74
C THR A 88 -26.26 0.42 -0.95
N GLY A 89 -26.15 -0.85 -1.34
CA GLY A 89 -26.80 -1.97 -0.64
C GLY A 89 -26.33 -2.12 0.82
N MET A 90 -25.01 -2.07 1.05
CA MET A 90 -24.43 -2.08 2.39
C MET A 90 -24.86 -0.86 3.22
N ILE A 91 -24.97 0.31 2.58
CA ILE A 91 -25.43 1.54 3.24
C ILE A 91 -26.91 1.43 3.61
N LYS A 92 -27.75 0.86 2.74
CA LYS A 92 -29.17 0.62 3.00
C LYS A 92 -29.36 -0.27 4.22
N GLU A 93 -28.72 -1.44 4.20
CA GLU A 93 -28.78 -2.39 5.32
C GLU A 93 -28.31 -1.76 6.63
N PHE A 94 -27.31 -0.89 6.58
CA PHE A 94 -26.81 -0.17 7.73
C PHE A 94 -27.81 0.85 8.30
N LEU A 95 -28.48 1.63 7.43
CA LEU A 95 -29.47 2.61 7.84
C LEU A 95 -30.72 1.94 8.43
N ASP A 96 -31.14 0.82 7.85
CA ASP A 96 -32.31 0.07 8.29
C ASP A 96 -32.14 -0.51 9.70
N ARG A 97 -30.89 -0.88 10.08
CA ARG A 97 -30.55 -1.37 11.42
C ARG A 97 -30.67 -0.31 12.53
N LYS A 98 -30.77 0.99 12.18
CA LYS A 98 -30.89 2.14 13.11
C LYS A 98 -29.99 2.03 14.37
N PRO A 99 -28.67 1.83 14.23
CA PRO A 99 -27.79 1.71 15.38
C PRO A 99 -27.76 3.02 16.19
N LEU A 100 -27.80 2.93 17.52
CA LEU A 100 -27.73 4.08 18.43
C LEU A 100 -26.46 4.91 18.24
N VAL A 101 -25.32 4.25 17.96
CA VAL A 101 -24.05 4.89 17.63
C VAL A 101 -23.35 4.10 16.52
N SER A 102 -22.77 4.82 15.56
CA SER A 102 -22.06 4.26 14.40
C SER A 102 -20.57 4.61 14.46
N LEU A 103 -19.70 3.64 14.77
CA LEU A 103 -18.24 3.82 14.81
C LEU A 103 -17.58 3.13 13.61
N PHE A 104 -16.95 3.90 12.73
CA PHE A 104 -16.16 3.37 11.62
C PHE A 104 -14.69 3.74 11.81
N THR A 105 -13.80 2.75 11.74
CA THR A 105 -12.36 3.01 11.62
C THR A 105 -12.10 3.63 10.25
N ARG A 106 -11.37 4.75 10.21
CA ARG A 106 -11.06 5.48 8.97
C ARG A 106 -9.72 4.97 8.43
N PRO A 107 -9.67 4.11 7.40
CA PRO A 107 -8.39 3.60 6.89
C PRO A 107 -7.64 4.72 6.18
N ARG A 108 -6.42 5.00 6.62
CA ARG A 108 -5.56 6.01 6.01
C ARG A 108 -5.22 5.57 4.57
N ARG A 109 -5.51 6.42 3.58
CA ARG A 109 -5.41 6.20 2.11
C ARG A 109 -6.63 5.59 1.41
N PHE A 110 -7.71 5.24 2.10
CA PHE A 110 -8.98 4.99 1.42
C PHE A 110 -9.72 6.33 1.20
N GLY A 111 -9.57 6.91 0.01
CA GLY A 111 -10.09 8.22 -0.33
C GLY A 111 -11.61 8.31 -0.19
N LYS A 112 -12.10 9.15 0.74
CA LYS A 112 -13.47 9.73 0.88
C LYS A 112 -14.71 8.80 0.84
N THR A 113 -14.61 7.50 0.57
CA THR A 113 -15.76 6.74 0.02
C THR A 113 -16.85 6.30 1.00
N LEU A 114 -16.72 6.52 2.31
CA LEU A 114 -17.83 6.26 3.26
C LEU A 114 -18.73 7.49 3.46
N LYS A 115 -18.31 8.70 3.05
CA LYS A 115 -18.97 9.96 3.46
C LYS A 115 -19.60 10.81 2.34
N THR A 116 -19.54 10.42 1.07
CA THR A 116 -20.13 11.24 -0.02
C THR A 116 -21.67 11.12 -0.13
N ALA A 117 -22.31 10.13 0.48
CA ALA A 117 -23.77 9.98 0.41
C ALA A 117 -24.56 11.05 1.21
N ARG A 118 -23.91 11.83 2.09
CA ARG A 118 -24.62 12.72 3.03
C ARG A 118 -24.80 14.17 2.58
N ARG A 119 -24.27 14.59 1.43
CA ARG A 119 -24.35 16.00 0.97
C ARG A 119 -25.35 16.26 -0.16
N ILE A 120 -25.97 15.22 -0.72
CA ILE A 120 -27.00 15.38 -1.77
C ILE A 120 -28.42 15.24 -1.20
N LEU A 121 -28.62 14.56 -0.06
CA LEU A 121 -29.96 14.21 0.41
C LEU A 121 -30.70 15.29 1.24
N VAL A 122 -30.09 16.45 1.50
CA VAL A 122 -30.75 17.51 2.31
C VAL A 122 -31.60 18.46 1.45
N THR A 123 -31.56 18.37 0.13
CA THR A 123 -32.24 19.34 -0.77
C THR A 123 -33.58 18.86 -1.35
N LEU A 124 -34.07 17.65 -1.02
CA LEU A 124 -35.26 17.08 -1.69
C LEU A 124 -36.40 16.68 -0.74
N VAL A 125 -36.41 17.20 0.49
CA VAL A 125 -37.53 17.04 1.44
C VAL A 125 -38.08 18.41 1.88
N MET A 126 -38.15 19.36 0.94
CA MET A 126 -38.86 20.64 1.14
C MET A 126 -39.49 21.17 -0.16
N SER A 127 -40.12 20.30 -0.95
CA SER A 127 -41.10 20.66 -1.99
C SER A 127 -42.09 19.51 -2.16
#